data_AF-A0A7Y2G130-F1
#
_entry.id   AF-A0A7Y2G130-F1
#
_cell.length_a   1.000
_cell.length_b   1.000
_cell.length_c   1.000
_cell.angle_alpha   90.00
_cell.angle_beta   90.00
_cell.angle_gamma   90.00
#
_symmetry.space_group_name_H-M   'P 1'
#
loop_
_entity.id
_entity.type
_entity.pdbx_description
1 polymer ?
#
loop_
_entity_poly.entity_id
_entity_poly.type
_entity_poly.pdbx_seq_one_letter_code
_entity_poly.pdbx_strand_id
1 'polypeptide(L)'
;LQRGQIVDPQTTRSFERRNQPPAKYENEWFTTTFVVKLARQVAEVGESDVELGGGAVTIRAHSGVKAGVSLNPIATATRGAGGDGELLDHLSRLGLEPVSLANTRSVDGPGQFIELTDIQNDELLKDDPLTLSVGIPTDESETLLSATFDGEHFLLVGETSKEEDGSTTIKIHQVPDVASNRRSVAKSLKLYFLKSKLGIANVNKLQHVSYDTGSPRFSEGGLADRVAGSQNILLLIHGLLGNTATMAASLVPSPDLAKTSVEPYDLVLAYDYENISTPVEETARLLQSELEKVGLNESDGKTVTILASGMGGLVARWYIEQEGGGDVVDHLVMCGTPNGGSPLGQVGMARKIVSALSSLALNIPGLGLAILPTAMLAMEKSKKFTVTLEQLGKQSALLTTLGTSSAPGVRYTALAGDVSKITGDKTNDAGRLVEKIGKSFVASMLLGDRHDVTASVDSTTGLNRSWQPAPAIHEVACHHLGYFTSDEGIGAVRSSLGL
;
A
#
# COMPACT_ATOMS: atom_id res chain seq x y z
N LEU A 1 40.60 -0.59 49.52
CA LEU A 1 39.34 -1.11 50.09
C LEU A 1 38.80 -2.18 49.15
N GLN A 2 38.50 -3.37 49.69
CA GLN A 2 38.07 -4.57 48.96
C GLN A 2 36.70 -4.42 48.29
N ARG A 3 36.51 -5.20 47.22
CA ARG A 3 35.28 -5.39 46.45
C ARG A 3 34.28 -6.26 47.26
N GLY A 4 33.02 -5.84 47.35
CA GLY A 4 31.91 -6.70 47.79
C GLY A 4 31.24 -6.31 49.10
N GLN A 5 30.39 -5.28 49.06
CA GLN A 5 29.24 -5.19 49.96
C GLN A 5 28.03 -4.77 49.11
N ILE A 6 27.03 -5.65 49.07
CA ILE A 6 25.67 -5.32 48.62
C ILE A 6 25.05 -4.53 49.76
N VAL A 7 24.68 -3.27 49.52
CA VAL A 7 23.90 -2.48 50.46
C VAL A 7 22.43 -2.73 50.14
N ASP A 8 21.74 -3.37 51.08
CA ASP A 8 20.29 -3.60 51.06
C ASP A 8 19.56 -2.25 51.23
N PRO A 9 18.69 -1.82 50.29
CA PRO A 9 17.94 -0.59 50.45
C PRO A 9 16.69 -0.86 51.30
N GLN A 10 16.87 -1.11 52.59
CA GLN A 10 15.77 -0.98 53.54
C GLN A 10 15.62 0.48 53.98
N THR A 11 14.47 1.03 53.59
CA THR A 11 13.65 1.97 54.37
C THR A 11 14.34 3.22 54.92
N THR A 12 14.08 4.37 54.27
CA THR A 12 13.99 5.64 55.01
C THR A 12 12.80 6.46 54.55
N ARG A 13 11.84 6.56 55.48
CA ARG A 13 10.72 7.50 55.52
C ARG A 13 11.22 8.94 55.56
N SER A 14 10.40 9.81 54.98
CA SER A 14 10.20 11.25 55.26
C SER A 14 11.06 11.87 56.36
N PHE A 15 11.88 12.87 56.01
CA PHE A 15 12.30 13.93 56.93
C PHE A 15 12.39 15.29 56.22
N GLU A 16 12.09 16.31 57.01
CA GLU A 16 11.77 17.70 56.68
C GLU A 16 12.80 18.45 55.81
N ARG A 17 12.29 19.27 54.89
CA ARG A 17 13.06 20.30 54.16
C ARG A 17 13.54 21.38 55.14
N ARG A 18 14.82 21.36 55.51
CA ARG A 18 15.53 22.58 55.95
C ARG A 18 16.26 23.17 54.75
N ASN A 19 16.04 24.45 54.50
CA ASN A 19 16.79 25.26 53.54
C ASN A 19 18.29 25.19 53.85
N GLN A 20 19.03 24.37 53.10
CA GLN A 20 20.47 24.50 52.94
C GLN A 20 20.75 25.09 51.55
N PRO A 21 21.74 25.99 51.41
CA PRO A 21 22.18 26.44 50.10
C PRO A 21 22.68 25.23 49.29
N PRO A 22 22.50 25.21 47.96
CA PRO A 22 22.87 24.06 47.16
C PRO A 22 24.37 23.79 47.34
N ALA A 23 24.70 22.62 47.88
CA ALA A 23 26.07 22.16 47.94
C ALA A 23 26.61 22.13 46.50
N LYS A 24 27.75 22.78 46.28
CA LYS A 24 28.45 22.73 45.00
C LYS A 24 29.07 21.34 44.89
N TYR A 25 28.40 20.43 44.19
CA TYR A 25 28.90 19.07 43.97
C TYR A 25 30.00 19.11 42.91
N GLU A 26 31.26 18.94 43.31
CA GLU A 26 32.43 18.95 42.41
C GLU A 26 32.86 17.54 41.93
N ASN A 27 32.00 16.52 42.06
CA ASN A 27 32.24 15.19 41.47
C ASN A 27 30.91 14.47 41.20
N GLU A 28 30.20 14.90 40.16
CA GLU A 28 29.03 14.17 39.66
C GLU A 28 29.50 13.04 38.74
N TRP A 29 29.61 11.83 39.28
CA TRP A 29 29.68 10.63 38.46
C TRP A 29 28.27 10.36 37.96
N PHE A 30 28.05 10.49 36.66
CA PHE A 30 26.82 10.02 36.03
C PHE A 30 27.04 8.59 35.54
N THR A 31 26.05 7.74 35.78
CA THR A 31 25.98 6.40 35.19
C THR A 31 25.01 6.45 34.04
N THR A 32 25.44 6.00 32.88
CA THR A 32 24.57 5.79 31.72
C THR A 32 24.61 4.32 31.36
N THR A 33 23.45 3.71 31.24
CA THR A 33 23.32 2.33 30.80
C THR A 33 23.39 2.30 29.29
N PHE A 34 24.34 1.57 28.74
CA PHE A 34 24.37 1.25 27.32
C PHE A 34 24.08 -0.24 27.16
N VAL A 35 23.16 -0.56 26.25
CA VAL A 35 22.93 -1.94 25.83
C VAL A 35 23.78 -2.18 24.59
N VAL A 36 24.79 -3.04 24.72
CA VAL A 36 25.61 -3.47 23.59
C VAL A 36 25.06 -4.81 23.10
N LYS A 37 24.39 -4.80 21.94
CA LYS A 37 24.00 -6.04 21.24
C LYS A 37 25.14 -6.46 20.32
N LEU A 38 25.82 -7.54 20.69
CA LEU A 38 26.81 -8.19 19.83
C LEU A 38 26.05 -9.05 18.81
N ALA A 39 25.85 -8.52 17.60
CA ALA A 39 25.40 -9.33 16.48
C ALA A 39 26.61 -10.10 15.95
N ARG A 40 26.51 -11.44 15.89
CA ARG A 40 27.56 -12.26 15.28
C ARG A 40 27.47 -12.07 13.78
N GLN A 41 28.43 -11.34 13.20
CA GLN A 41 28.62 -11.33 11.75
C GLN A 41 28.99 -12.76 11.33
N VAL A 42 28.17 -13.37 10.49
CA VAL A 42 28.40 -14.73 9.99
C VAL A 42 29.08 -14.72 8.63
N ALA A 43 28.96 -13.64 7.87
CA ALA A 43 29.53 -13.49 6.54
C ALA A 43 29.62 -12.00 6.12
N GLU A 44 30.10 -11.74 4.90
CA GLU A 44 30.15 -10.42 4.27
C GLU A 44 29.71 -10.54 2.80
N VAL A 45 28.91 -9.58 2.33
CA VAL A 45 28.61 -9.43 0.90
C VAL A 45 29.88 -8.94 0.19
N GLY A 46 30.25 -9.61 -0.90
CA GLY A 46 31.41 -9.27 -1.71
C GLY A 46 31.51 -10.18 -2.93
N GLU A 47 32.71 -10.60 -3.32
CA GLU A 47 32.95 -11.36 -4.56
C GLU A 47 32.49 -12.82 -4.54
N SER A 48 31.91 -13.31 -3.45
CA SER A 48 31.45 -14.70 -3.31
C SER A 48 30.04 -14.77 -2.74
N ASP A 49 29.31 -15.81 -3.13
CA ASP A 49 27.98 -16.09 -2.61
C ASP A 49 28.05 -16.38 -1.09
N VAL A 50 27.03 -15.91 -0.38
CA VAL A 50 26.86 -16.11 1.06
C VAL A 50 25.64 -16.99 1.29
N GLU A 51 25.86 -18.17 1.86
CA GLU A 51 24.78 -19.08 2.26
C GLU A 51 24.42 -18.90 3.74
N LEU A 52 23.12 -18.84 4.02
CA LEU A 52 22.55 -18.69 5.37
C LEU A 52 21.50 -19.77 5.62
N GLY A 53 21.25 -20.06 6.90
CA GLY A 53 20.17 -20.95 7.32
C GLY A 53 20.31 -22.41 6.85
N GLY A 54 21.52 -22.86 6.55
CA GLY A 54 21.77 -24.20 6.01
C GLY A 54 21.43 -24.33 4.52
N GLY A 55 21.56 -23.23 3.76
CA GLY A 55 21.28 -23.17 2.32
C GLY A 55 19.86 -22.70 1.98
N ALA A 56 19.06 -22.33 2.98
CA ALA A 56 17.72 -21.80 2.76
C ALA A 56 17.73 -20.41 2.10
N VAL A 57 18.78 -19.62 2.33
CA VAL A 57 18.98 -18.33 1.66
C VAL A 57 20.40 -18.23 1.12
N THR A 58 20.53 -17.81 -0.13
CA THR A 58 21.80 -17.47 -0.76
C THR A 58 21.78 -16.00 -1.17
N ILE A 59 22.65 -15.18 -0.59
CA ILE A 59 22.92 -13.83 -1.07
C ILE A 59 24.00 -13.96 -2.15
N ARG A 60 23.70 -13.54 -3.38
CA ARG A 60 24.64 -13.62 -4.50
C ARG A 60 25.80 -12.65 -4.32
N ALA A 61 26.95 -13.05 -4.85
CA ALA A 61 28.13 -12.20 -4.94
C ALA A 61 27.79 -10.86 -5.60
N HIS A 62 28.37 -9.80 -5.08
CA HIS A 62 28.28 -8.45 -5.62
C HIS A 62 29.66 -7.80 -5.58
N SER A 63 30.16 -7.37 -6.74
CA SER A 63 31.53 -6.87 -6.87
C SER A 63 31.74 -5.48 -6.26
N GLY A 64 30.73 -4.60 -6.36
CA GLY A 64 30.81 -3.22 -5.88
C GLY A 64 30.30 -2.94 -4.46
N VAL A 65 29.38 -3.76 -3.93
CA VAL A 65 28.70 -3.52 -2.65
C VAL A 65 29.31 -4.40 -1.58
N LYS A 66 29.55 -3.82 -0.40
CA LYS A 66 30.01 -4.55 0.80
C LYS A 66 29.06 -4.32 1.95
N ALA A 67 28.79 -5.39 2.70
CA ALA A 67 27.98 -5.33 3.91
C ALA A 67 28.25 -6.53 4.82
N GLY A 68 28.33 -6.31 6.13
CA GLY A 68 28.35 -7.39 7.11
C GLY A 68 26.99 -8.06 7.19
N VAL A 69 26.95 -9.39 7.18
CA VAL A 69 25.73 -10.20 7.15
C VAL A 69 25.56 -10.94 8.47
N SER A 70 24.36 -10.85 9.06
CA SER A 70 23.98 -11.66 10.21
C SER A 70 22.55 -12.22 10.08
N LEU A 71 22.34 -13.42 10.61
CA LEU A 71 21.02 -14.06 10.72
C LEU A 71 20.57 -13.98 12.18
N ASN A 72 19.46 -13.32 12.43
CA ASN A 72 19.00 -13.02 13.79
C ASN A 72 17.57 -13.56 14.02
N PRO A 73 17.26 -14.06 15.23
CA PRO A 73 15.89 -14.42 15.58
C PRO A 73 15.02 -13.17 15.77
N ILE A 74 13.74 -13.28 15.43
CA ILE A 74 12.71 -12.30 15.83
C ILE A 74 12.42 -12.52 17.32
N ALA A 75 12.61 -11.50 18.15
CA ALA A 75 12.59 -11.64 19.60
C ALA A 75 11.19 -11.42 20.20
N THR A 76 10.63 -12.45 20.84
CA THR A 76 9.40 -12.36 21.65
C THR A 76 9.73 -11.94 23.09
N ALA A 77 10.06 -10.67 23.32
CA ALA A 77 10.36 -10.24 24.69
C ALA A 77 9.09 -10.33 25.57
N THR A 78 9.10 -11.20 26.58
CA THR A 78 8.04 -11.27 27.60
C THR A 78 8.26 -10.28 28.75
N ARG A 79 9.46 -9.68 28.93
CA ARG A 79 9.72 -8.61 29.92
C ARG A 79 10.90 -7.74 29.47
N GLY A 80 10.62 -6.58 28.89
CA GLY A 80 11.60 -5.55 28.56
C GLY A 80 11.09 -4.64 27.45
N ALA A 81 11.25 -3.32 27.60
CA ALA A 81 10.97 -2.38 26.52
C ALA A 81 11.96 -2.65 25.37
N GLY A 82 11.45 -3.05 24.20
CA GLY A 82 12.26 -3.28 22.99
C GLY A 82 12.19 -4.69 22.37
N GLY A 83 11.13 -5.47 22.60
CA GLY A 83 10.88 -6.73 21.87
C GLY A 83 10.16 -6.50 20.53
N ASP A 84 10.29 -7.44 19.59
CA ASP A 84 9.57 -7.44 18.30
C ASP A 84 8.10 -7.88 18.47
N GLY A 85 7.52 -7.76 19.67
CA GLY A 85 6.15 -8.20 19.96
C GLY A 85 5.08 -7.40 19.22
N GLU A 86 5.27 -6.08 19.14
CA GLU A 86 4.38 -5.19 18.36
C GLU A 86 4.48 -5.48 16.86
N LEU A 87 5.69 -5.78 16.36
CA LEU A 87 5.93 -6.22 14.98
C LEU A 87 5.10 -7.47 14.67
N LEU A 88 5.14 -8.47 15.55
CA LEU A 88 4.44 -9.74 15.35
C LEU A 88 2.92 -9.61 15.44
N ASP A 89 2.41 -8.78 16.37
CA ASP A 89 0.97 -8.49 16.46
C ASP A 89 0.48 -7.78 15.19
N HIS A 90 1.24 -6.80 14.69
CA HIS A 90 0.93 -6.10 13.45
C HIS A 90 0.89 -7.04 12.24
N LEU A 91 1.92 -7.87 12.07
CA LEU A 91 1.99 -8.85 10.98
C LEU A 91 0.82 -9.84 11.04
N SER A 92 0.48 -10.32 12.24
CA SER A 92 -0.64 -11.25 12.44
C SER A 92 -1.99 -10.63 12.04
N ARG A 93 -2.23 -9.35 12.36
CA ARG A 93 -3.44 -8.62 11.94
C ARG A 93 -3.56 -8.45 10.44
N LEU A 94 -2.42 -8.42 9.74
CA LEU A 94 -2.34 -8.34 8.28
C LEU A 94 -2.39 -9.71 7.60
N GLY A 95 -2.52 -10.81 8.36
CA GLY A 95 -2.47 -12.17 7.82
C GLY A 95 -1.09 -12.53 7.25
N LEU A 96 -0.03 -11.87 7.72
CA LEU A 96 1.34 -12.11 7.31
C LEU A 96 2.06 -12.96 8.36
N GLU A 97 2.64 -14.07 7.90
CA GLU A 97 3.33 -15.03 8.76
C GLU A 97 4.85 -14.88 8.61
N PRO A 98 5.61 -14.56 9.68
CA PRO A 98 7.06 -14.54 9.62
C PRO A 98 7.64 -15.91 9.28
N VAL A 99 8.72 -15.90 8.52
CA VAL A 99 9.34 -17.13 8.02
C VAL A 99 10.55 -17.53 8.86
N SER A 100 10.68 -18.83 9.13
CA SER A 100 11.90 -19.42 9.67
C SER A 100 12.83 -19.82 8.53
N LEU A 101 14.03 -19.24 8.50
CA LEU A 101 15.06 -19.48 7.49
C LEU A 101 16.02 -20.62 7.90
N ALA A 102 15.97 -21.11 9.13
CA ALA A 102 16.88 -22.14 9.65
C ALA A 102 16.22 -23.06 10.67
N ASN A 103 16.35 -24.38 10.47
CA ASN A 103 15.99 -25.39 11.45
C ASN A 103 17.11 -25.56 12.50
N THR A 104 17.29 -24.55 13.35
CA THR A 104 18.21 -24.67 14.49
C THR A 104 17.41 -25.09 15.72
N ARG A 105 17.75 -26.26 16.30
CA ARG A 105 17.19 -26.84 17.55
C ARG A 105 17.23 -25.91 18.79
N SER A 106 17.73 -24.69 18.66
CA SER A 106 18.03 -23.76 19.74
C SER A 106 17.46 -22.35 19.53
N VAL A 107 16.53 -22.16 18.58
CA VAL A 107 15.87 -20.88 18.35
C VAL A 107 14.36 -21.11 18.35
N ASP A 108 13.77 -21.19 19.53
CA ASP A 108 12.32 -21.07 19.71
C ASP A 108 11.95 -19.60 19.49
N GLY A 109 11.53 -19.27 18.26
CA GLY A 109 11.10 -17.94 17.89
C GLY A 109 10.18 -17.99 16.66
N PRO A 110 9.33 -16.98 16.46
CA PRO A 110 8.31 -16.97 15.40
C PRO A 110 8.90 -16.84 13.98
N GLY A 111 10.20 -16.57 13.85
CA GLY A 111 10.90 -16.45 12.57
C GLY A 111 12.29 -15.84 12.74
N GLN A 112 12.96 -15.58 11.62
CA GLN A 112 14.29 -14.95 11.58
C GLN A 112 14.32 -13.80 10.55
N PHE A 113 15.27 -12.89 10.73
CA PHE A 113 15.56 -11.82 9.78
C PHE A 113 17.06 -11.77 9.44
N ILE A 114 17.38 -11.31 8.25
CA ILE A 114 18.76 -11.01 7.83
C ILE A 114 19.05 -9.55 8.16
N GLU A 115 20.14 -9.27 8.87
CA GLU A 115 20.63 -7.91 9.10
C GLU A 115 21.89 -7.69 8.27
N LEU A 116 21.81 -6.74 7.33
CA LEU A 116 22.93 -6.16 6.62
C LEU A 116 23.42 -4.94 7.40
N THR A 117 24.71 -4.89 7.70
CA THR A 117 25.35 -3.82 8.48
C THR A 117 26.52 -3.24 7.72
N ASP A 118 26.87 -1.99 8.03
CA ASP A 118 27.98 -1.28 7.43
C ASP A 118 27.95 -1.32 5.89
N ILE A 119 26.76 -1.09 5.32
CA ILE A 119 26.53 -1.15 3.87
C ILE A 119 27.30 -0.01 3.19
N GLN A 120 28.12 -0.36 2.21
CA GLN A 120 28.95 0.55 1.42
C GLN A 120 28.59 0.47 -0.06
N ASN A 121 28.69 1.62 -0.74
CA ASN A 121 28.43 1.79 -2.17
C ASN A 121 27.00 1.37 -2.58
N ASP A 122 25.99 1.64 -1.74
CA ASP A 122 24.61 1.23 -1.99
C ASP A 122 23.99 1.90 -3.22
N GLU A 123 24.57 3.00 -3.71
CA GLU A 123 24.19 3.63 -4.97
C GLU A 123 24.35 2.72 -6.19
N LEU A 124 25.25 1.73 -6.13
CA LEU A 124 25.47 0.77 -7.23
C LEU A 124 24.30 -0.19 -7.43
N LEU A 125 23.49 -0.40 -6.37
CA LEU A 125 22.34 -1.31 -6.40
C LEU A 125 21.29 -0.91 -7.44
N LYS A 126 21.28 0.36 -7.84
CA LYS A 126 20.37 0.87 -8.86
C LYS A 126 20.53 0.12 -10.19
N ASP A 127 21.77 -0.13 -10.59
CA ASP A 127 22.11 -0.73 -11.88
C ASP A 127 22.47 -2.22 -11.75
N ASP A 128 23.04 -2.63 -10.60
CA ASP A 128 23.39 -4.02 -10.28
C ASP A 128 22.74 -4.43 -8.94
N PRO A 129 21.53 -5.02 -8.93
CA PRO A 129 20.81 -5.28 -7.69
C PRO A 129 21.44 -6.38 -6.84
N LEU A 130 21.43 -6.20 -5.51
CA LEU A 130 21.75 -7.29 -4.58
C LEU A 130 20.66 -8.36 -4.69
N THR A 131 21.06 -9.56 -5.09
CA THR A 131 20.14 -10.67 -5.37
C THR A 131 20.19 -11.70 -4.27
N LEU A 132 19.04 -12.06 -3.72
CA LEU A 132 18.87 -13.15 -2.78
C LEU A 132 18.04 -14.26 -3.45
N SER A 133 18.47 -15.52 -3.32
CA SER A 133 17.65 -16.69 -3.61
C SER A 133 17.19 -17.29 -2.29
N VAL A 134 15.88 -17.52 -2.16
CA VAL A 134 15.25 -18.07 -0.96
C VAL A 134 14.58 -19.39 -1.32
N GLY A 135 15.15 -20.49 -0.86
CA GLY A 135 14.69 -21.86 -1.09
C GLY A 135 13.58 -22.30 -0.14
N ILE A 136 12.65 -21.42 0.21
CA ILE A 136 11.57 -21.71 1.15
C ILE A 136 10.31 -22.04 0.36
N PRO A 137 9.71 -23.23 0.56
CA PRO A 137 8.54 -23.63 -0.21
C PRO A 137 7.34 -22.75 0.12
N THR A 138 6.67 -22.30 -0.93
CA THR A 138 5.38 -21.60 -0.90
C THR A 138 4.39 -22.35 -1.78
N ASP A 139 3.20 -22.61 -1.27
CA ASP A 139 2.12 -23.22 -2.03
C ASP A 139 1.65 -22.30 -3.18
N GLU A 140 0.77 -22.78 -4.06
CA GLU A 140 0.23 -21.97 -5.18
C GLU A 140 -0.57 -20.74 -4.73
N SER A 141 -1.05 -20.77 -3.48
CA SER A 141 -1.78 -19.66 -2.86
C SER A 141 -0.91 -18.85 -1.89
N GLU A 142 0.39 -19.09 -1.83
CA GLU A 142 1.30 -18.35 -0.95
C GLU A 142 2.35 -17.59 -1.76
N THR A 143 2.62 -16.35 -1.33
CA THR A 143 3.74 -15.55 -1.83
C THR A 143 4.68 -15.21 -0.68
N LEU A 144 5.98 -15.25 -0.96
CA LEU A 144 7.02 -14.78 -0.04
C LEU A 144 7.29 -13.29 -0.27
N LEU A 145 7.38 -12.53 0.82
CA LEU A 145 7.64 -11.11 0.84
C LEU A 145 8.91 -10.81 1.64
N SER A 146 9.65 -9.79 1.21
CA SER A 146 10.70 -9.19 2.01
C SER A 146 10.31 -7.77 2.44
N ALA A 147 10.45 -7.49 3.73
CA ALA A 147 10.11 -6.21 4.31
C ALA A 147 11.16 -5.76 5.32
N THR A 148 11.19 -4.46 5.60
CA THR A 148 11.93 -3.87 6.72
C THR A 148 10.97 -3.14 7.64
N PHE A 149 11.36 -3.01 8.91
CA PHE A 149 10.64 -2.24 9.91
C PHE A 149 11.61 -1.24 10.54
N ASP A 150 11.31 0.04 10.42
CA ASP A 150 12.19 1.12 10.88
C ASP A 150 11.95 1.54 12.33
N GLY A 151 11.10 0.82 13.06
CA GLY A 151 10.64 1.19 14.39
C GLY A 151 9.30 1.93 14.38
N GLU A 152 8.80 2.30 13.21
CA GLU A 152 7.54 3.02 13.02
C GLU A 152 6.70 2.41 11.89
N HIS A 153 7.32 2.15 10.74
CA HIS A 153 6.66 1.74 9.50
C HIS A 153 7.24 0.45 8.92
N PHE A 154 6.38 -0.33 8.29
CA PHE A 154 6.74 -1.45 7.43
C PHE A 154 6.93 -0.98 5.99
N LEU A 155 8.07 -1.30 5.40
CA LEU A 155 8.36 -1.03 3.99
C LEU A 155 8.70 -2.34 3.28
N LEU A 156 8.07 -2.61 2.15
CA LEU A 156 8.50 -3.71 1.29
C LEU A 156 9.87 -3.39 0.70
N VAL A 157 10.73 -4.40 0.64
CA VAL A 157 12.12 -4.24 0.18
C VAL A 157 12.41 -5.27 -0.89
N GLY A 158 12.83 -4.78 -2.06
CA GLY A 158 13.20 -5.62 -3.20
C GLY A 158 12.02 -6.10 -4.04
N GLU A 159 12.33 -6.52 -5.26
CA GLU A 159 11.39 -7.14 -6.18
C GLU A 159 11.43 -8.65 -6.02
N THR A 160 10.27 -9.26 -5.74
CA THR A 160 10.15 -10.70 -5.59
C THR A 160 9.66 -11.38 -6.87
N SER A 161 10.27 -12.51 -7.23
CA SER A 161 9.80 -13.42 -8.28
C SER A 161 9.93 -14.88 -7.86
N LYS A 162 8.89 -15.68 -8.13
CA LYS A 162 8.94 -17.13 -7.99
C LYS A 162 9.64 -17.73 -9.21
N GLU A 163 10.62 -18.58 -8.98
CA GLU A 163 11.39 -19.27 -10.01
C GLU A 163 10.77 -20.63 -10.37
N GLU A 164 11.17 -21.20 -11.51
CA GLU A 164 10.66 -22.49 -12.00
C GLU A 164 10.99 -23.66 -11.06
N ASP A 165 12.09 -23.56 -10.31
CA ASP A 165 12.51 -24.56 -9.31
C ASP A 165 11.75 -24.44 -7.97
N GLY A 166 10.81 -23.49 -7.87
CA GLY A 166 10.02 -23.22 -6.68
C GLY A 166 10.71 -22.32 -5.64
N SER A 167 11.96 -21.90 -5.88
CA SER A 167 12.62 -20.89 -5.07
C SER A 167 12.07 -19.49 -5.35
N THR A 168 12.39 -18.55 -4.48
CA THR A 168 12.01 -17.14 -4.64
C THR A 168 13.26 -16.28 -4.78
N THR A 169 13.36 -15.54 -5.87
CA THR A 169 14.38 -14.51 -6.06
C THR A 169 13.89 -13.17 -5.52
N ILE A 170 14.76 -12.46 -4.80
CA ILE A 170 14.53 -11.10 -4.30
C ILE A 170 15.66 -10.20 -4.79
N LYS A 171 15.33 -9.14 -5.53
CA LYS A 171 16.30 -8.17 -6.06
C LYS A 171 16.17 -6.82 -5.37
N ILE A 172 17.20 -6.41 -4.65
CA ILE A 172 17.23 -5.15 -3.90
C ILE A 172 17.99 -4.11 -4.71
N HIS A 173 17.25 -3.17 -5.28
CA HIS A 173 17.81 -2.06 -6.08
C HIS A 173 18.17 -0.81 -5.25
N GLN A 174 17.68 -0.75 -4.02
CA GLN A 174 17.92 0.38 -3.12
C GLN A 174 17.76 -0.08 -1.69
N VAL A 175 18.63 0.41 -0.81
CA VAL A 175 18.44 0.31 0.64
C VAL A 175 17.53 1.46 1.09
N PRO A 176 16.34 1.18 1.67
CA PRO A 176 15.47 2.23 2.20
C PRO A 176 16.18 3.06 3.27
N ASP A 177 15.92 4.37 3.29
CA ASP A 177 16.49 5.29 4.27
C ASP A 177 15.76 5.16 5.61
N VAL A 178 16.13 4.12 6.34
CA VAL A 178 15.59 3.76 7.65
C VAL A 178 16.48 4.40 8.71
N ALA A 179 15.90 5.21 9.60
CA ALA A 179 16.62 5.79 10.72
C ALA A 179 17.27 4.68 11.55
N SER A 180 18.59 4.51 11.40
CA SER A 180 19.33 3.59 12.24
C SER A 180 19.47 4.23 13.62
N ASN A 181 18.97 3.56 14.67
CA ASN A 181 19.26 3.93 16.06
C ASN A 181 20.77 3.80 16.42
N ARG A 182 21.64 3.50 15.44
CA ARG A 182 23.09 3.45 15.60
C ARG A 182 23.71 4.77 15.16
N ARG A 183 24.67 5.27 15.96
CA ARG A 183 25.63 6.33 15.61
C ARG A 183 26.66 5.89 14.55
N SER A 184 26.29 5.04 13.58
CA SER A 184 27.18 4.63 12.49
C SER A 184 26.96 5.51 11.27
N VAL A 185 28.06 5.90 10.61
CA VAL A 185 28.04 6.65 9.35
C VAL A 185 27.52 5.79 8.19
N ALA A 186 27.60 4.46 8.32
CA ALA A 186 27.16 3.49 7.32
C ALA A 186 25.74 2.97 7.60
N LYS A 187 24.99 2.70 6.51
CA LYS A 187 23.59 2.23 6.53
C LYS A 187 23.47 0.79 7.04
N SER A 188 22.30 0.45 7.57
CA SER A 188 21.94 -0.91 7.99
C SER A 188 20.54 -1.27 7.51
N LEU A 189 20.31 -2.53 7.15
CA LEU A 189 19.03 -3.02 6.66
C LEU A 189 18.64 -4.32 7.36
N LYS A 190 17.47 -4.35 7.99
CA LYS A 190 16.85 -5.59 8.48
C LYS A 190 15.85 -6.09 7.45
N LEU A 191 16.02 -7.32 6.98
CA LEU A 191 15.16 -8.00 6.01
C LEU A 191 14.39 -9.11 6.73
N TYR A 192 13.10 -8.85 6.96
CA TYR A 192 12.12 -9.82 7.42
C TYR A 192 11.53 -10.53 6.21
N PHE A 193 11.27 -11.83 6.35
CA PHE A 193 10.65 -12.66 5.33
C PHE A 193 9.27 -13.06 5.81
N LEU A 194 8.24 -12.81 4.99
CA LEU A 194 6.84 -12.92 5.37
C LEU A 194 6.08 -13.75 4.32
N LYS A 195 5.27 -14.70 4.74
CA LYS A 195 4.32 -15.39 3.87
C LYS A 195 2.97 -14.68 3.91
N SER A 196 2.34 -14.56 2.75
CA SER A 196 0.97 -14.08 2.60
C SER A 196 0.13 -15.10 1.85
N LYS A 197 -1.14 -15.29 2.25
CA LYS A 197 -2.11 -16.09 1.50
C LYS A 197 -2.85 -15.25 0.46
N LEU A 198 -2.88 -15.73 -0.77
CA LEU A 198 -3.56 -15.15 -1.92
C LEU A 198 -5.06 -15.51 -1.84
N GLY A 199 -5.81 -14.74 -1.06
CA GLY A 199 -7.27 -14.86 -1.00
C GLY A 199 -7.92 -14.27 -2.25
N ILE A 200 -8.04 -15.02 -3.35
CA ILE A 200 -8.75 -14.56 -4.55
C ILE A 200 -10.16 -15.13 -4.54
N ALA A 201 -11.16 -14.26 -4.41
CA ALA A 201 -12.55 -14.59 -4.71
C ALA A 201 -12.84 -14.39 -6.20
N ASN A 202 -13.87 -15.06 -6.71
CA ASN A 202 -14.35 -14.93 -8.09
C ASN A 202 -14.64 -13.45 -8.41
N VAL A 203 -14.02 -12.95 -9.46
CA VAL A 203 -13.97 -11.53 -9.85
C VAL A 203 -14.94 -11.26 -11.00
N ASN A 204 -15.58 -10.09 -11.00
CA ASN A 204 -16.71 -9.62 -11.81
C ASN A 204 -18.07 -9.85 -11.14
N LYS A 205 -18.32 -9.12 -10.05
CA LYS A 205 -19.54 -9.18 -9.26
C LYS A 205 -20.12 -7.79 -9.04
N LEU A 206 -21.38 -7.63 -9.40
CA LEU A 206 -22.19 -6.51 -8.95
C LEU A 206 -22.86 -6.88 -7.62
N GLN A 207 -22.76 -6.01 -6.63
CA GLN A 207 -23.31 -6.22 -5.29
C GLN A 207 -23.99 -4.95 -4.80
N HIS A 208 -25.00 -5.07 -3.94
CA HIS A 208 -25.48 -3.92 -3.18
C HIS A 208 -24.70 -3.81 -1.87
N VAL A 209 -24.53 -2.57 -1.41
CA VAL A 209 -23.91 -2.24 -0.14
C VAL A 209 -25.00 -1.79 0.84
N SER A 210 -25.10 -2.45 2.00
CA SER A 210 -25.95 -2.00 3.10
C SER A 210 -25.12 -1.52 4.29
N TYR A 211 -25.66 -0.54 5.01
CA TYR A 211 -25.00 0.10 6.15
C TYR A 211 -25.76 -0.10 7.48
N ASP A 212 -26.66 -1.09 7.54
CA ASP A 212 -27.56 -1.32 8.68
C ASP A 212 -26.85 -1.56 10.01
N THR A 213 -25.58 -2.02 9.96
CA THR A 213 -24.79 -2.34 11.16
C THR A 213 -23.68 -1.34 11.43
N GLY A 214 -23.71 -0.15 10.82
CA GLY A 214 -22.68 0.88 10.97
C GLY A 214 -21.41 0.64 10.15
N SER A 215 -21.34 -0.49 9.43
CA SER A 215 -20.25 -0.87 8.53
C SER A 215 -20.81 -1.44 7.23
N PRO A 216 -20.10 -1.30 6.09
CA PRO A 216 -20.59 -1.77 4.81
C PRO A 216 -20.71 -3.31 4.78
N ARG A 217 -21.83 -3.80 4.25
CA ARG A 217 -22.06 -5.21 3.95
C ARG A 217 -22.44 -5.38 2.50
N PHE A 218 -21.81 -6.36 1.84
CA PHE A 218 -21.98 -6.64 0.42
C PHE A 218 -22.89 -7.85 0.23
N SER A 219 -23.84 -7.76 -0.71
CA SER A 219 -24.71 -8.88 -1.06
C SER A 219 -25.21 -8.81 -2.50
N GLU A 220 -25.26 -9.97 -3.15
CA GLU A 220 -25.76 -10.17 -4.52
C GLU A 220 -27.30 -10.36 -4.55
N GLY A 221 -27.94 -10.46 -3.39
CA GLY A 221 -29.36 -10.81 -3.29
C GLY A 221 -30.31 -9.69 -3.72
N GLY A 222 -31.18 -9.99 -4.69
CA GLY A 222 -32.32 -9.13 -5.07
C GLY A 222 -31.92 -7.83 -5.77
N LEU A 223 -30.80 -7.81 -6.51
CA LEU A 223 -30.29 -6.58 -7.14
C LEU A 223 -31.31 -5.93 -8.08
N ALA A 224 -31.96 -6.72 -8.94
CA ALA A 224 -32.96 -6.19 -9.88
C ALA A 224 -34.13 -5.50 -9.16
N ASP A 225 -34.67 -6.11 -8.10
CA ASP A 225 -35.76 -5.52 -7.32
C ASP A 225 -35.32 -4.23 -6.61
N ARG A 226 -34.09 -4.21 -6.10
CA ARG A 226 -33.50 -3.02 -5.44
C ARG A 226 -33.31 -1.88 -6.44
N VAL A 227 -32.76 -2.17 -7.62
CA VAL A 227 -32.60 -1.20 -8.70
C VAL A 227 -33.96 -0.67 -9.14
N ALA A 228 -34.93 -1.55 -9.36
CA ALA A 228 -36.29 -1.16 -9.73
C ALA A 228 -36.92 -0.19 -8.71
N GLY A 229 -36.72 -0.44 -7.41
CA GLY A 229 -37.22 0.39 -6.32
C GLY A 229 -36.45 1.68 -6.01
N SER A 230 -35.32 1.93 -6.68
CA SER A 230 -34.43 3.07 -6.41
C SER A 230 -34.47 4.11 -7.53
N GLN A 231 -34.21 5.38 -7.22
CA GLN A 231 -34.12 6.45 -8.21
C GLN A 231 -32.71 7.02 -8.30
N ASN A 232 -32.06 7.28 -7.15
CA ASN A 232 -30.70 7.78 -7.08
C ASN A 232 -29.74 6.66 -6.71
N ILE A 233 -28.87 6.26 -7.64
CA ILE A 233 -27.99 5.10 -7.49
C ILE A 233 -26.53 5.55 -7.54
N LEU A 234 -25.75 5.14 -6.54
CA LEU A 234 -24.31 5.30 -6.51
C LEU A 234 -23.64 3.97 -6.87
N LEU A 235 -22.82 3.94 -7.91
CA LEU A 235 -22.03 2.78 -8.31
C LEU A 235 -20.55 2.99 -7.97
N LEU A 236 -20.00 2.09 -7.14
CA LEU A 236 -18.59 2.07 -6.77
C LEU A 236 -17.79 1.18 -7.73
N ILE A 237 -16.69 1.71 -8.27
CA ILE A 237 -15.77 0.97 -9.16
C ILE A 237 -14.34 1.17 -8.68
N HIS A 238 -13.70 0.09 -8.23
CA HIS A 238 -12.33 0.14 -7.70
C HIS A 238 -11.27 0.23 -8.82
N GLY A 239 -10.01 0.50 -8.43
CA GLY A 239 -8.87 0.54 -9.34
C GLY A 239 -8.01 -0.72 -9.31
N LEU A 240 -6.82 -0.63 -9.89
CA LEU A 240 -5.77 -1.66 -9.85
C LEU A 240 -5.46 -2.04 -8.39
N LEU A 241 -5.28 -3.33 -8.11
CA LEU A 241 -5.03 -3.94 -6.80
C LEU A 241 -6.18 -3.80 -5.78
N GLY A 242 -7.22 -3.04 -6.06
CA GLY A 242 -8.26 -2.71 -5.09
C GLY A 242 -9.43 -3.69 -5.10
N ASN A 243 -10.36 -3.38 -4.19
CA ASN A 243 -11.76 -3.76 -4.20
C ASN A 243 -12.58 -2.57 -3.69
N THR A 244 -13.90 -2.66 -3.76
CA THR A 244 -14.83 -1.58 -3.36
C THR A 244 -15.03 -1.46 -1.85
N ALA A 245 -14.50 -2.37 -1.03
CA ALA A 245 -14.74 -2.38 0.42
C ALA A 245 -14.27 -1.10 1.11
N THR A 246 -13.06 -0.62 0.79
CA THR A 246 -12.51 0.61 1.36
C THR A 246 -13.27 1.85 0.89
N MET A 247 -13.70 1.85 -0.39
CA MET A 247 -14.52 2.93 -0.94
C MET A 247 -15.86 3.02 -0.20
N ALA A 248 -16.56 1.90 -0.03
CA ALA A 248 -17.81 1.83 0.71
C ALA A 248 -17.64 2.26 2.18
N ALA A 249 -16.59 1.82 2.86
CA ALA A 249 -16.31 2.22 4.23
C ALA A 249 -16.10 3.74 4.35
N SER A 250 -15.42 4.36 3.38
CA SER A 250 -15.15 5.80 3.38
C SER A 250 -16.39 6.68 3.24
N LEU A 251 -17.50 6.13 2.73
CA LEU A 251 -18.77 6.85 2.62
C LEU A 251 -19.46 7.04 3.98
N VAL A 252 -19.00 6.37 5.03
CA VAL A 252 -19.59 6.42 6.38
C VAL A 252 -18.58 7.05 7.36
N PRO A 253 -18.67 8.37 7.63
CA PRO A 253 -17.76 9.07 8.54
C PRO A 253 -17.93 8.63 10.01
N SER A 254 -19.09 8.07 10.37
CA SER A 254 -19.32 7.49 11.69
C SER A 254 -20.36 6.37 11.60
N PRO A 255 -20.16 5.22 12.30
CA PRO A 255 -21.14 4.14 12.37
C PRO A 255 -22.54 4.59 12.78
N ASP A 256 -22.63 5.63 13.63
CA ASP A 256 -23.91 6.17 14.12
C ASP A 256 -24.68 6.96 13.05
N LEU A 257 -23.98 7.43 12.01
CA LEU A 257 -24.57 8.19 10.89
C LEU A 257 -24.73 7.34 9.64
N ALA A 258 -24.42 6.04 9.69
CA ALA A 258 -24.23 5.22 8.50
C ALA A 258 -25.44 5.17 7.55
N LYS A 259 -26.67 5.29 8.08
CA LYS A 259 -27.89 5.34 7.26
C LYS A 259 -28.10 6.66 6.53
N THR A 260 -27.72 7.79 7.11
CA THR A 260 -27.86 9.13 6.51
C THR A 260 -26.62 9.55 5.73
N SER A 261 -25.50 8.85 5.91
CA SER A 261 -24.18 9.26 5.40
C SER A 261 -24.04 9.18 3.88
N VAL A 262 -24.96 8.46 3.23
CA VAL A 262 -25.03 8.28 1.77
C VAL A 262 -26.27 8.92 1.16
N GLU A 263 -27.09 9.66 1.94
CA GLU A 263 -28.12 10.51 1.35
C GLU A 263 -27.43 11.56 0.48
N PRO A 264 -27.81 11.73 -0.80
CA PRO A 264 -29.16 11.47 -1.34
C PRO A 264 -29.37 10.14 -2.10
N TYR A 265 -28.45 9.17 -2.01
CA TYR A 265 -28.56 7.91 -2.76
C TYR A 265 -29.48 6.89 -2.08
N ASP A 266 -30.44 6.35 -2.84
CA ASP A 266 -31.37 5.31 -2.40
C ASP A 266 -30.71 3.92 -2.39
N LEU A 267 -29.68 3.73 -3.23
CA LEU A 267 -28.98 2.47 -3.43
C LEU A 267 -27.51 2.71 -3.73
N VAL A 268 -26.65 2.02 -2.99
CA VAL A 268 -25.22 1.91 -3.29
C VAL A 268 -24.95 0.54 -3.88
N LEU A 269 -24.43 0.52 -5.11
CA LEU A 269 -23.93 -0.65 -5.80
C LEU A 269 -22.40 -0.63 -5.78
N ALA A 270 -21.79 -1.81 -5.84
CA ALA A 270 -20.37 -2.02 -5.89
C ALA A 270 -20.05 -3.05 -6.96
N TYR A 271 -19.11 -2.71 -7.85
CA TYR A 271 -18.63 -3.61 -8.90
C TYR A 271 -17.18 -3.99 -8.63
N ASP A 272 -16.97 -5.23 -8.18
CA ASP A 272 -15.64 -5.83 -7.98
C ASP A 272 -15.27 -6.68 -9.20
N TYR A 273 -14.14 -6.40 -9.83
CA TYR A 273 -13.73 -6.99 -11.11
C TYR A 273 -12.26 -7.42 -11.15
N GLU A 274 -11.90 -8.24 -12.13
CA GLU A 274 -10.50 -8.66 -12.33
C GLU A 274 -9.71 -7.47 -12.88
N ASN A 275 -8.72 -7.02 -12.11
CA ASN A 275 -8.04 -5.77 -12.38
C ASN A 275 -6.55 -5.93 -12.73
N ILE A 276 -6.09 -7.14 -13.07
CA ILE A 276 -4.66 -7.45 -13.27
C ILE A 276 -4.39 -7.86 -14.72
N SER A 277 -5.25 -8.69 -15.30
CA SER A 277 -5.03 -9.37 -16.58
C SER A 277 -6.12 -9.10 -17.61
N THR A 278 -7.30 -8.67 -17.17
CA THR A 278 -8.42 -8.36 -18.07
C THR A 278 -8.24 -6.95 -18.68
N PRO A 279 -8.32 -6.80 -20.01
CA PRO A 279 -8.28 -5.50 -20.66
C PRO A 279 -9.43 -4.59 -20.19
N VAL A 280 -9.16 -3.29 -20.09
CA VAL A 280 -10.13 -2.27 -19.61
C VAL A 280 -11.44 -2.29 -20.42
N GLU A 281 -11.35 -2.46 -21.74
CA GLU A 281 -12.49 -2.51 -22.64
C GLU A 281 -13.37 -3.74 -22.38
N GLU A 282 -12.74 -4.88 -22.05
CA GLU A 282 -13.46 -6.11 -21.71
C GLU A 282 -14.16 -5.96 -20.36
N THR A 283 -13.47 -5.41 -19.36
CA THR A 283 -14.08 -5.09 -18.06
C THR A 283 -15.28 -4.14 -18.22
N ALA A 284 -15.19 -3.13 -19.09
CA ALA A 284 -16.28 -2.19 -19.32
C ALA A 284 -17.51 -2.86 -19.98
N ARG A 285 -17.31 -3.79 -20.92
CA ARG A 285 -18.40 -4.59 -21.49
C ARG A 285 -19.03 -5.56 -20.48
N LEU A 286 -18.21 -6.14 -19.60
CA LEU A 286 -18.71 -6.98 -18.50
C LEU A 286 -19.53 -6.14 -17.51
N LEU A 287 -19.06 -4.92 -17.19
CA LEU A 287 -19.82 -3.97 -16.37
C LEU A 287 -21.17 -3.65 -17.01
N GLN A 288 -21.19 -3.28 -18.29
CA GLN A 288 -22.44 -3.03 -19.03
C GLN A 288 -23.41 -4.21 -18.90
N SER A 289 -22.93 -5.43 -19.15
CA SER A 289 -23.78 -6.63 -19.06
C SER A 289 -24.36 -6.83 -17.66
N GLU A 290 -23.60 -6.55 -16.60
CA GLU A 290 -24.11 -6.66 -15.22
C GLU A 290 -25.13 -5.56 -14.89
N LEU A 291 -24.94 -4.34 -15.38
CA LEU A 291 -25.89 -3.24 -15.20
C LEU A 291 -27.22 -3.50 -15.93
N GLU A 292 -27.14 -3.98 -17.18
CA GLU A 292 -28.34 -4.34 -17.97
C GLU A 292 -29.14 -5.47 -17.30
N LYS A 293 -28.46 -6.49 -16.76
CA LYS A 293 -29.11 -7.62 -16.06
C LYS A 293 -29.94 -7.18 -14.86
N VAL A 294 -29.55 -6.10 -14.20
CA VAL A 294 -30.28 -5.56 -13.04
C VAL A 294 -31.28 -4.46 -13.41
N GLY A 295 -31.40 -4.15 -14.71
CA GLY A 295 -32.38 -3.22 -15.23
C GLY A 295 -31.92 -1.76 -15.32
N LEU A 296 -30.60 -1.50 -15.29
CA LEU A 296 -30.03 -0.18 -15.58
C LEU A 296 -29.76 -0.04 -17.08
N ASN A 297 -30.45 0.89 -17.73
CA ASN A 297 -30.38 1.14 -19.17
C ASN A 297 -30.96 2.53 -19.51
N GLU A 298 -30.79 2.97 -20.75
CA GLU A 298 -31.21 4.30 -21.26
C GLU A 298 -32.69 4.68 -20.96
N SER A 299 -33.55 3.69 -20.70
CA SER A 299 -35.00 3.90 -20.46
C SER A 299 -35.42 3.78 -18.99
N ASP A 300 -34.49 3.71 -18.05
CA ASP A 300 -34.83 3.47 -16.64
C ASP A 300 -35.33 4.72 -15.88
N GLY A 301 -35.05 5.92 -16.40
CA GLY A 301 -35.43 7.20 -15.81
C GLY A 301 -34.76 7.48 -14.45
N LYS A 302 -33.64 6.81 -14.16
CA LYS A 302 -32.92 6.89 -12.90
C LYS A 302 -31.77 7.89 -12.99
N THR A 303 -31.23 8.25 -11.84
CA THR A 303 -30.00 9.02 -11.74
C THR A 303 -28.87 8.13 -11.24
N VAL A 304 -27.90 7.84 -12.11
CA VAL A 304 -26.74 6.99 -11.81
C VAL A 304 -25.49 7.85 -11.67
N THR A 305 -24.88 7.83 -10.49
CA THR A 305 -23.55 8.40 -10.23
C THR A 305 -22.53 7.27 -10.10
N ILE A 306 -21.41 7.35 -10.81
CA ILE A 306 -20.28 6.45 -10.65
C ILE A 306 -19.21 7.14 -9.80
N LEU A 307 -18.78 6.50 -8.71
CA LEU A 307 -17.54 6.82 -8.01
C LEU A 307 -16.47 5.79 -8.40
N ALA A 308 -15.45 6.25 -9.09
CA ALA A 308 -14.39 5.40 -9.62
C ALA A 308 -13.01 5.78 -9.08
N SER A 309 -12.18 4.79 -8.78
CA SER A 309 -10.80 4.97 -8.32
C SER A 309 -9.78 4.48 -9.33
N GLY A 310 -8.73 5.26 -9.58
CA GLY A 310 -7.60 4.89 -10.43
C GLY A 310 -8.07 4.35 -11.78
N MET A 311 -7.67 3.12 -12.10
CA MET A 311 -8.06 2.40 -13.32
C MET A 311 -9.58 2.23 -13.50
N GLY A 312 -10.35 2.14 -12.42
CA GLY A 312 -11.81 2.03 -12.49
C GLY A 312 -12.45 3.22 -13.20
N GLY A 313 -11.80 4.40 -13.17
CA GLY A 313 -12.26 5.55 -13.93
C GLY A 313 -12.08 5.37 -15.43
N LEU A 314 -11.03 4.67 -15.89
CA LEU A 314 -10.87 4.33 -17.30
C LEU A 314 -11.90 3.28 -17.76
N VAL A 315 -12.24 2.31 -16.89
CA VAL A 315 -13.35 1.37 -17.13
C VAL A 315 -14.66 2.13 -17.30
N ALA A 316 -14.97 3.04 -16.38
CA ALA A 316 -16.19 3.86 -16.42
C ALA A 316 -16.23 4.76 -17.66
N ARG A 317 -15.10 5.40 -18.01
CA ARG A 317 -14.98 6.22 -19.22
C ARG A 317 -15.19 5.39 -20.48
N TRP A 318 -14.59 4.20 -20.58
CA TRP A 318 -14.82 3.33 -21.74
C TRP A 318 -16.29 2.95 -21.87
N TYR A 319 -16.92 2.54 -20.76
CA TYR A 319 -18.35 2.23 -20.74
C TYR A 319 -19.20 3.42 -21.23
N ILE A 320 -18.96 4.61 -20.69
CA ILE A 320 -19.71 5.84 -21.01
C ILE A 320 -19.47 6.30 -22.46
N GLU A 321 -18.21 6.36 -22.87
CA GLU A 321 -17.81 7.01 -24.12
C GLU A 321 -17.85 6.08 -25.33
N GLN A 322 -17.76 4.76 -25.15
CA GLN A 322 -17.61 3.79 -26.25
C GLN A 322 -18.69 2.71 -26.28
N GLU A 323 -19.31 2.38 -25.15
CA GLU A 323 -20.26 1.25 -25.04
C GLU A 323 -21.71 1.72 -24.76
N GLY A 324 -22.02 3.00 -24.97
CA GLY A 324 -23.37 3.56 -24.81
C GLY A 324 -23.77 3.88 -23.37
N GLY A 325 -22.86 3.79 -22.40
CA GLY A 325 -23.14 4.14 -21.01
C GLY A 325 -23.45 5.61 -20.77
N GLY A 326 -23.18 6.49 -21.75
CA GLY A 326 -23.52 7.92 -21.67
C GLY A 326 -25.02 8.20 -21.56
N ASP A 327 -25.87 7.25 -21.99
CA ASP A 327 -27.32 7.36 -21.86
C ASP A 327 -27.86 6.78 -20.55
N VAL A 328 -26.97 6.17 -19.73
CA VAL A 328 -27.32 5.53 -18.44
C VAL A 328 -26.75 6.30 -17.25
N VAL A 329 -25.60 6.96 -17.42
CA VAL A 329 -24.84 7.58 -16.32
C VAL A 329 -24.99 9.10 -16.36
N ASP A 330 -25.35 9.71 -15.24
CA ASP A 330 -25.50 11.17 -15.13
C ASP A 330 -24.23 11.87 -14.64
N HIS A 331 -23.45 11.17 -13.82
CA HIS A 331 -22.25 11.73 -13.19
C HIS A 331 -21.16 10.68 -12.99
N LEU A 332 -19.96 10.98 -13.46
CA LEU A 332 -18.75 10.23 -13.14
C LEU A 332 -17.82 11.07 -12.23
N VAL A 333 -17.57 10.58 -11.02
CA VAL A 333 -16.54 11.08 -10.10
C VAL A 333 -15.33 10.15 -10.16
N MET A 334 -14.18 10.69 -10.56
CA MET A 334 -12.92 9.96 -10.70
C MET A 334 -11.92 10.40 -9.65
N CYS A 335 -11.31 9.45 -8.94
CA CYS A 335 -10.26 9.68 -7.95
C CYS A 335 -8.93 9.13 -8.49
N GLY A 336 -7.98 9.99 -8.83
CA GLY A 336 -6.65 9.57 -9.28
C GLY A 336 -6.63 8.78 -10.59
N THR A 337 -7.67 8.88 -11.41
CA THR A 337 -7.75 8.17 -12.70
C THR A 337 -6.69 8.70 -13.67
N PRO A 338 -5.81 7.88 -14.25
CA PRO A 338 -4.74 8.35 -15.12
C PRO A 338 -5.23 8.66 -16.53
N ASN A 339 -6.03 9.73 -16.69
CA ASN A 339 -6.63 10.11 -17.98
C ASN A 339 -5.59 10.43 -19.06
N GLY A 340 -4.42 10.94 -18.68
CA GLY A 340 -3.25 11.16 -19.54
C GLY A 340 -2.16 10.09 -19.42
N GLY A 341 -2.44 8.99 -18.74
CA GLY A 341 -1.55 7.84 -18.54
C GLY A 341 -0.66 7.89 -17.29
N SER A 342 -0.09 6.74 -16.96
CA SER A 342 0.65 6.49 -15.73
C SER A 342 1.96 5.74 -16.03
N PRO A 343 3.03 5.94 -15.23
CA PRO A 343 4.23 5.09 -15.27
C PRO A 343 3.93 3.62 -14.95
N LEU A 344 2.76 3.29 -14.40
CA LEU A 344 2.27 1.90 -14.28
C LEU A 344 2.29 1.16 -15.63
N GLY A 345 2.20 1.87 -16.76
CA GLY A 345 2.34 1.24 -18.09
C GLY A 345 3.75 0.78 -18.45
N GLN A 346 4.75 1.03 -17.61
CA GLN A 346 6.09 0.51 -17.77
C GLN A 346 6.33 -0.57 -16.69
N VAL A 347 6.51 -1.84 -17.10
CA VAL A 347 6.59 -3.00 -16.17
C VAL A 347 7.58 -2.77 -15.01
N GLY A 348 8.77 -2.25 -15.30
CA GLY A 348 9.79 -1.97 -14.28
C GLY A 348 9.39 -0.86 -13.29
N MET A 349 8.56 0.10 -13.71
CA MET A 349 8.00 1.12 -12.80
C MET A 349 6.77 0.60 -12.07
N ALA A 350 5.96 -0.23 -12.72
CA ALA A 350 4.77 -0.80 -12.12
C ALA A 350 5.09 -1.56 -10.84
N ARG A 351 6.13 -2.41 -10.85
CA ARG A 351 6.57 -3.14 -9.64
C ARG A 351 6.92 -2.22 -8.50
N LYS A 352 7.61 -1.11 -8.79
CA LYS A 352 8.02 -0.15 -7.77
C LYS A 352 6.83 0.62 -7.22
N ILE A 353 5.87 1.02 -8.06
CA ILE A 353 4.62 1.64 -7.62
C ILE A 353 3.77 0.64 -6.80
N VAL A 354 3.64 -0.61 -7.24
CA VAL A 354 2.93 -1.67 -6.50
C VAL A 354 3.58 -1.89 -5.13
N SER A 355 4.91 -1.92 -5.05
CA SER A 355 5.65 -2.01 -3.78
C SER A 355 5.42 -0.80 -2.88
N ALA A 356 5.44 0.42 -3.44
CA ALA A 356 5.14 1.65 -2.72
C ALA A 356 3.71 1.67 -2.15
N LEU A 357 2.71 1.32 -2.97
CA LEU A 357 1.30 1.22 -2.53
C LEU A 357 1.12 0.13 -1.48
N SER A 358 1.77 -1.03 -1.65
CA SER A 358 1.71 -2.12 -0.68
C SER A 358 2.34 -1.70 0.65
N SER A 359 3.47 -1.00 0.61
CA SER A 359 4.10 -0.43 1.80
C SER A 359 3.16 0.56 2.50
N LEU A 360 2.48 1.42 1.74
CA LEU A 360 1.48 2.33 2.31
C LEU A 360 0.31 1.56 2.96
N ALA A 361 -0.22 0.56 2.26
CA ALA A 361 -1.32 -0.27 2.73
C ALA A 361 -0.97 -1.07 3.99
N LEU A 362 0.27 -1.54 4.14
CA LEU A 362 0.76 -2.25 5.32
C LEU A 362 0.71 -1.41 6.60
N ASN A 363 0.72 -0.08 6.48
CA ASN A 363 0.72 0.82 7.61
C ASN A 363 -0.65 1.48 7.87
N ILE A 364 -1.66 1.16 7.04
CA ILE A 364 -3.03 1.66 7.22
C ILE A 364 -3.91 0.49 7.71
N PRO A 365 -4.54 0.59 8.90
CA PRO A 365 -5.36 -0.48 9.46
C PRO A 365 -6.41 -1.01 8.47
N GLY A 366 -6.46 -2.34 8.31
CA GLY A 366 -7.41 -3.03 7.43
C GLY A 366 -7.11 -2.97 5.93
N LEU A 367 -6.30 -2.00 5.47
CA LEU A 367 -6.04 -1.80 4.04
C LEU A 367 -5.08 -2.83 3.46
N GLY A 368 -4.10 -3.28 4.25
CA GLY A 368 -3.16 -4.33 3.82
C GLY A 368 -3.87 -5.62 3.39
N LEU A 369 -4.92 -6.05 4.10
CA LEU A 369 -5.72 -7.23 3.74
C LEU A 369 -6.46 -7.07 2.40
N ALA A 370 -6.83 -5.85 2.04
CA ALA A 370 -7.54 -5.57 0.79
C ALA A 370 -6.62 -5.50 -0.43
N ILE A 371 -5.37 -5.03 -0.26
CA ILE A 371 -4.45 -4.72 -1.37
C ILE A 371 -3.36 -5.78 -1.56
N LEU A 372 -2.85 -6.38 -0.47
CA LEU A 372 -1.69 -7.27 -0.59
C LEU A 372 -1.93 -8.50 -1.46
N PRO A 373 -3.06 -9.23 -1.36
CA PRO A 373 -3.25 -10.44 -2.15
C PRO A 373 -3.19 -10.16 -3.66
N THR A 374 -3.89 -9.12 -4.12
CA THR A 374 -3.91 -8.69 -5.53
C THR A 374 -2.56 -8.12 -5.97
N ALA A 375 -1.88 -7.33 -5.12
CA ALA A 375 -0.53 -6.84 -5.36
C ALA A 375 0.46 -7.99 -5.57
N MET A 376 0.37 -9.06 -4.78
CA MET A 376 1.26 -10.21 -4.89
C MET A 376 1.04 -10.99 -6.18
N LEU A 377 -0.22 -11.25 -6.54
CA LEU A 377 -0.55 -11.90 -7.82
C LEU A 377 -0.07 -11.11 -9.02
N ALA A 378 -0.20 -9.78 -8.95
CA ALA A 378 0.32 -8.87 -9.94
C ALA A 378 1.86 -9.01 -10.09
N MET A 379 2.58 -9.10 -8.97
CA MET A 379 4.03 -9.29 -8.98
C MET A 379 4.46 -10.67 -9.52
N GLU A 380 3.69 -11.73 -9.27
CA GLU A 380 3.97 -13.08 -9.77
C GLU A 380 3.66 -13.28 -11.27
N LYS A 381 2.55 -12.72 -11.78
CA LYS A 381 2.04 -12.97 -13.14
C LYS A 381 2.73 -12.13 -14.22
N SER A 382 4.05 -12.16 -14.26
CA SER A 382 4.92 -11.30 -15.09
C SER A 382 4.57 -11.18 -16.60
N LYS A 383 3.85 -12.13 -17.21
CA LYS A 383 3.42 -12.08 -18.63
C LYS A 383 1.97 -11.68 -18.89
N LYS A 384 1.06 -11.84 -17.91
CA LYS A 384 -0.37 -11.49 -18.07
C LYS A 384 -0.72 -10.15 -17.43
N PHE A 385 0.00 -9.81 -16.36
CA PHE A 385 -0.07 -8.51 -15.71
C PHE A 385 0.31 -7.36 -16.64
N THR A 386 1.04 -7.64 -17.73
CA THR A 386 1.49 -6.60 -18.67
C THR A 386 0.33 -5.99 -19.46
N VAL A 387 -0.74 -6.73 -19.77
CA VAL A 387 -1.80 -6.23 -20.65
C VAL A 387 -2.51 -5.02 -20.03
N THR A 388 -3.10 -5.19 -18.85
CA THR A 388 -3.82 -4.12 -18.16
C THR A 388 -2.90 -2.96 -17.80
N LEU A 389 -1.65 -3.25 -17.39
CA LEU A 389 -0.67 -2.21 -17.11
C LEU A 389 -0.31 -1.40 -18.35
N GLU A 390 0.05 -2.04 -19.46
CA GLU A 390 0.44 -1.38 -20.72
C GLU A 390 -0.65 -0.41 -21.20
N GLN A 391 -1.92 -0.74 -20.98
CA GLN A 391 -3.05 0.13 -21.28
C GLN A 391 -3.07 1.44 -20.47
N LEU A 392 -2.46 1.46 -19.28
CA LEU A 392 -2.31 2.66 -18.47
C LEU A 392 -1.19 3.58 -18.99
N GLY A 393 -0.35 3.13 -19.93
CA GLY A 393 0.75 3.93 -20.47
C GLY A 393 0.27 5.10 -21.33
N LYS A 394 0.97 6.24 -21.30
CA LYS A 394 0.59 7.50 -22.00
C LYS A 394 0.31 7.37 -23.50
N GLN A 395 0.85 6.33 -24.15
CA GLN A 395 0.73 6.09 -25.60
C GLN A 395 -0.12 4.85 -25.92
N SER A 396 -0.90 4.35 -24.96
CA SER A 396 -1.74 3.20 -25.19
C SER A 396 -2.87 3.52 -26.18
N ALA A 397 -3.31 2.50 -26.91
CA ALA A 397 -4.47 2.62 -27.80
C ALA A 397 -5.72 3.04 -27.00
N LEU A 398 -5.89 2.51 -25.78
CA LEU A 398 -6.98 2.86 -24.87
C LEU A 398 -7.06 4.37 -24.63
N LEU A 399 -5.96 4.98 -24.16
CA LEU A 399 -5.94 6.41 -23.85
C LEU A 399 -5.99 7.29 -25.10
N THR A 400 -5.46 6.81 -26.22
CA THR A 400 -5.57 7.51 -27.50
C THR A 400 -7.04 7.60 -27.93
N THR A 401 -7.77 6.48 -27.89
CA THR A 401 -9.20 6.43 -28.21
C THR A 401 -10.00 7.35 -27.28
N LEU A 402 -9.84 7.18 -25.96
CA LEU A 402 -10.50 8.00 -24.94
C LEU A 402 -10.13 9.49 -25.02
N GLY A 403 -8.93 9.83 -25.52
CA GLY A 403 -8.51 11.21 -25.73
C GLY A 403 -9.19 11.89 -26.93
N THR A 404 -9.75 11.10 -27.85
CA THR A 404 -10.43 11.57 -29.07
C THR A 404 -11.95 11.48 -29.02
N SER A 405 -12.54 10.98 -27.91
CA SER A 405 -13.99 10.88 -27.74
C SER A 405 -14.69 12.25 -27.85
N SER A 406 -15.91 12.21 -28.40
CA SER A 406 -16.85 13.33 -28.29
C SER A 406 -17.29 13.54 -26.84
N ALA A 407 -17.84 14.72 -26.54
CA ALA A 407 -18.41 14.99 -25.22
C ALA A 407 -19.54 13.98 -24.92
N PRO A 408 -19.49 13.27 -23.78
CA PRO A 408 -20.44 12.19 -23.49
C PRO A 408 -21.81 12.69 -22.99
N GLY A 409 -22.03 13.99 -22.83
CA GLY A 409 -23.24 14.55 -22.20
C GLY A 409 -23.32 14.35 -20.67
N VAL A 410 -22.47 13.48 -20.12
CA VAL A 410 -22.36 13.14 -18.69
C VAL A 410 -21.53 14.18 -17.92
N ARG A 411 -21.90 14.50 -16.68
CA ARG A 411 -21.08 15.36 -15.80
C ARG A 411 -19.85 14.59 -15.33
N TYR A 412 -18.66 15.16 -15.53
CA TYR A 412 -17.40 14.56 -15.05
C TYR A 412 -16.80 15.40 -13.93
N THR A 413 -16.32 14.73 -12.87
CA THR A 413 -15.52 15.34 -11.79
C THR A 413 -14.24 14.54 -11.61
N ALA A 414 -13.09 15.21 -11.67
CA ALA A 414 -11.78 14.60 -11.47
C ALA A 414 -11.14 15.15 -10.19
N LEU A 415 -10.84 14.25 -9.25
CA LEU A 415 -10.08 14.50 -8.04
C LEU A 415 -8.63 14.07 -8.27
N ALA A 416 -7.72 15.04 -8.27
CA ALA A 416 -6.29 14.86 -8.49
C ALA A 416 -5.52 15.03 -7.19
N GLY A 417 -5.04 13.92 -6.65
CA GLY A 417 -4.20 13.86 -5.45
C GLY A 417 -2.83 14.45 -5.72
N ASP A 418 -2.34 15.22 -4.76
CA ASP A 418 -1.05 15.87 -4.80
C ASP A 418 -0.34 15.70 -3.46
N VAL A 419 0.61 14.76 -3.41
CA VAL A 419 1.38 14.49 -2.19
C VAL A 419 2.22 15.70 -1.75
N SER A 420 2.56 16.62 -2.65
CA SER A 420 3.29 17.85 -2.29
C SER A 420 2.43 18.82 -1.47
N LYS A 421 1.10 18.67 -1.52
CA LYS A 421 0.14 19.51 -0.82
C LYS A 421 -0.30 18.96 0.53
N ILE A 422 0.12 17.76 0.90
CA ILE A 422 -0.13 17.17 2.21
C ILE A 422 0.56 18.08 3.24
N THR A 423 -0.20 19.05 3.75
CA THR A 423 0.22 20.08 4.69
C THR A 423 -0.26 19.68 6.08
N GLY A 424 0.32 18.59 6.55
CA GLY A 424 0.25 18.13 7.92
C GLY A 424 1.67 17.83 8.33
N ASP A 425 2.16 18.59 9.30
CA ASP A 425 3.48 18.59 9.91
C ASP A 425 4.30 17.31 9.64
N LYS A 426 5.59 17.43 9.30
CA LYS A 426 6.53 16.28 9.22
C LYS A 426 6.63 15.49 10.56
N THR A 427 5.85 15.89 11.55
CA THR A 427 5.62 15.30 12.87
C THR A 427 4.39 14.38 12.96
N ASN A 428 3.52 14.25 11.94
CA ASN A 428 2.48 13.20 11.90
C ASN A 428 2.92 11.95 11.10
N ASP A 429 2.31 10.80 11.42
CA ASP A 429 2.77 9.48 11.00
C ASP A 429 2.63 9.22 9.48
N ALA A 430 1.46 9.52 8.92
CA ALA A 430 1.18 9.36 7.50
C ALA A 430 2.04 10.26 6.60
N GLY A 431 2.31 11.51 7.01
CA GLY A 431 3.19 12.42 6.28
C GLY A 431 4.64 11.90 6.23
N ARG A 432 5.14 11.34 7.35
CA ARG A 432 6.47 10.69 7.38
C ARG A 432 6.52 9.45 6.50
N LEU A 433 5.47 8.63 6.49
CA LEU A 433 5.39 7.44 5.62
C LEU A 433 5.44 7.83 4.13
N VAL A 434 4.65 8.83 3.74
CA VAL A 434 4.65 9.33 2.36
C VAL A 434 5.99 9.96 2.01
N GLU A 435 6.65 10.67 2.93
CA GLU A 435 8.00 11.18 2.71
C GLU A 435 9.02 10.04 2.54
N LYS A 436 8.93 8.96 3.33
CA LYS A 436 9.78 7.77 3.22
C LYS A 436 9.59 7.05 1.89
N ILE A 437 8.35 6.82 1.49
CA ILE A 437 7.99 6.17 0.21
C ILE A 437 8.25 7.09 -1.00
N GLY A 438 8.01 8.39 -0.85
CA GLY A 438 8.22 9.40 -1.89
C GLY A 438 9.68 9.73 -2.15
N LYS A 439 10.55 9.66 -1.12
CA LYS A 439 12.01 9.77 -1.26
C LYS A 439 12.65 8.50 -1.83
N SER A 440 12.06 7.33 -1.64
CA SER A 440 12.48 6.10 -2.33
C SER A 440 11.94 6.06 -3.77
N PHE A 441 12.64 6.77 -4.66
CA PHE A 441 12.97 6.28 -6.02
C PHE A 441 11.93 6.32 -7.16
N VAL A 442 10.63 6.60 -6.94
CA VAL A 442 9.63 6.46 -8.04
C VAL A 442 8.81 7.73 -8.32
N ALA A 443 8.56 8.53 -7.29
CA ALA A 443 7.71 9.71 -7.33
C ALA A 443 8.35 10.88 -8.11
N SER A 444 9.56 11.29 -7.71
CA SER A 444 10.21 12.51 -8.24
C SER A 444 10.82 12.35 -9.64
N MET A 445 11.08 11.13 -10.11
CA MET A 445 11.84 10.94 -11.36
C MET A 445 10.97 10.82 -12.63
N LEU A 446 9.67 10.51 -12.52
CA LEU A 446 8.79 10.27 -13.69
C LEU A 446 7.42 10.96 -13.63
N LEU A 447 6.92 11.28 -12.43
CA LEU A 447 5.61 11.92 -12.26
C LEU A 447 5.70 13.44 -12.03
N GLY A 448 6.92 13.98 -11.90
CA GLY A 448 7.16 15.36 -11.44
C GLY A 448 6.95 15.47 -9.92
N ASP A 449 6.86 16.69 -9.39
CA ASP A 449 6.65 16.89 -7.93
C ASP A 449 5.17 16.81 -7.52
N ARG A 450 4.24 16.73 -8.49
CA ARG A 450 2.79 16.84 -8.28
C ARG A 450 2.07 15.58 -8.75
N HIS A 451 1.82 14.66 -7.83
CA HIS A 451 1.20 13.37 -8.13
C HIS A 451 0.59 12.73 -6.88
N ASP A 452 -0.16 11.65 -7.08
CA ASP A 452 -0.73 10.85 -6.00
C ASP A 452 0.04 9.55 -5.71
N VAL A 453 1.20 9.34 -6.35
CA VAL A 453 2.08 8.14 -6.36
C VAL A 453 1.86 7.25 -7.59
N THR A 454 0.64 7.23 -8.14
CA THR A 454 0.31 6.40 -9.31
C THR A 454 0.13 7.22 -10.57
N ALA A 455 -0.41 8.43 -10.46
CA ALA A 455 -0.67 9.34 -11.57
C ALA A 455 -0.25 10.77 -11.19
N SER A 456 0.23 11.53 -12.18
CA SER A 456 0.50 12.95 -11.99
C SER A 456 -0.80 13.75 -12.01
N VAL A 457 -0.81 14.92 -11.39
CA VAL A 457 -1.96 15.83 -11.44
C VAL A 457 -2.36 16.15 -12.89
N ASP A 458 -1.39 16.40 -13.77
CA ASP A 458 -1.65 16.65 -15.19
C ASP A 458 -2.30 15.44 -15.89
N SER A 459 -1.89 14.22 -15.53
CA SER A 459 -2.51 13.01 -16.06
C SER A 459 -3.95 12.87 -15.57
N THR A 460 -4.20 13.07 -14.29
CA THR A 460 -5.55 12.96 -13.73
C THR A 460 -6.50 14.02 -14.31
N THR A 461 -5.98 15.22 -14.55
CA THR A 461 -6.75 16.36 -15.06
C THR A 461 -6.76 16.48 -16.58
N GLY A 462 -6.16 15.51 -17.30
CA GLY A 462 -6.03 15.44 -18.76
C GLY A 462 -7.34 15.13 -19.51
N LEU A 463 -8.46 15.68 -19.05
CA LEU A 463 -9.77 15.61 -19.71
C LEU A 463 -9.96 16.78 -20.68
N ASN A 464 -10.80 16.60 -21.69
CA ASN A 464 -11.09 17.65 -22.64
C ASN A 464 -11.95 18.76 -21.99
N ARG A 465 -11.34 19.92 -21.74
CA ARG A 465 -11.99 21.08 -21.13
C ARG A 465 -13.00 21.79 -22.04
N SER A 466 -13.05 21.45 -23.33
CA SER A 466 -14.03 22.01 -24.27
C SER A 466 -15.36 21.25 -24.28
N TRP A 467 -15.48 20.14 -23.55
CA TRP A 467 -16.74 19.41 -23.43
C TRP A 467 -17.84 20.25 -22.79
N GLN A 468 -19.08 19.91 -23.10
CA GLN A 468 -20.26 20.49 -22.46
C GLN A 468 -21.11 19.33 -21.90
N PRO A 469 -21.32 19.27 -20.57
CA PRO A 469 -20.73 20.15 -19.55
C PRO A 469 -19.19 19.98 -19.45
N ALA A 470 -18.50 21.06 -19.06
CA ALA A 470 -17.05 21.01 -18.86
C ALA A 470 -16.73 20.18 -17.60
N PRO A 471 -15.68 19.33 -17.61
CA PRO A 471 -15.29 18.55 -16.43
C PRO A 471 -14.91 19.46 -15.25
N ALA A 472 -15.44 19.15 -14.06
CA ALA A 472 -14.99 19.76 -12.82
C ALA A 472 -13.67 19.11 -12.36
N ILE A 473 -12.70 19.92 -11.95
CA ILE A 473 -11.37 19.45 -11.57
C ILE A 473 -11.03 20.02 -10.20
N HIS A 474 -10.67 19.13 -9.26
CA HIS A 474 -10.26 19.50 -7.91
C HIS A 474 -8.96 18.81 -7.56
N GLU A 475 -8.03 19.56 -6.96
CA GLU A 475 -6.81 18.98 -6.43
C GLU A 475 -6.96 18.72 -4.94
N VAL A 476 -6.46 17.57 -4.49
CA VAL A 476 -6.66 17.07 -3.12
C VAL A 476 -5.31 16.79 -2.49
N ALA A 477 -5.12 17.23 -1.25
CA ALA A 477 -3.89 17.02 -0.49
C ALA A 477 -3.82 15.57 0.04
N CYS A 478 -3.65 14.59 -0.84
CA CYS A 478 -3.58 13.17 -0.49
C CYS A 478 -2.72 12.36 -1.46
N HIS A 479 -2.33 11.17 -1.02
CA HIS A 479 -1.78 10.11 -1.88
C HIS A 479 -2.92 9.24 -2.45
N HIS A 480 -2.59 8.29 -3.35
CA HIS A 480 -3.59 7.53 -4.10
C HIS A 480 -4.54 6.71 -3.22
N LEU A 481 -4.04 6.05 -2.17
CA LEU A 481 -4.94 5.36 -1.21
C LEU A 481 -5.73 6.34 -0.33
N GLY A 482 -5.26 7.59 -0.24
CA GLY A 482 -5.76 8.63 0.65
C GLY A 482 -7.11 9.18 0.26
N TYR A 483 -7.55 9.03 -1.01
CA TYR A 483 -8.91 9.43 -1.42
C TYR A 483 -9.99 8.79 -0.54
N PHE A 484 -9.74 7.61 0.03
CA PHE A 484 -10.71 6.86 0.84
C PHE A 484 -10.24 6.60 2.28
N THR A 485 -9.07 7.14 2.68
CA THR A 485 -8.51 6.91 4.02
C THR A 485 -8.02 8.17 4.74
N SER A 486 -7.83 9.29 4.04
CA SER A 486 -7.48 10.58 4.63
C SER A 486 -8.69 11.49 4.75
N ASP A 487 -8.72 12.36 5.76
CA ASP A 487 -9.82 13.29 5.96
C ASP A 487 -10.02 14.22 4.75
N GLU A 488 -8.93 14.72 4.15
CA GLU A 488 -8.97 15.56 2.96
C GLU A 488 -9.51 14.80 1.74
N GLY A 489 -9.07 13.56 1.56
CA GLY A 489 -9.53 12.68 0.49
C GLY A 489 -11.01 12.35 0.60
N ILE A 490 -11.43 11.86 1.78
CA ILE A 490 -12.82 11.51 2.07
C ILE A 490 -13.71 12.74 1.94
N GLY A 491 -13.27 13.89 2.45
CA GLY A 491 -14.00 15.15 2.33
C GLY A 491 -14.23 15.57 0.87
N ALA A 492 -13.20 15.46 0.02
CA ALA A 492 -13.30 15.77 -1.40
C ALA A 492 -14.24 14.81 -2.17
N VAL A 493 -14.16 13.51 -1.87
CA VAL A 493 -15.06 12.48 -2.43
C VAL A 493 -16.50 12.78 -2.05
N ARG A 494 -16.78 12.97 -0.75
CA ARG A 494 -18.13 13.26 -0.24
C ARG A 494 -18.70 14.53 -0.85
N SER A 495 -17.92 15.61 -0.88
CA SER A 495 -18.35 16.88 -1.49
C SER A 495 -18.67 16.73 -2.98
N SER A 496 -17.94 15.89 -3.72
CA SER A 496 -18.19 15.64 -5.14
C SER A 496 -19.45 14.82 -5.39
N LEU A 497 -19.86 14.02 -4.41
CA LEU A 497 -21.08 13.21 -4.41
C LEU A 497 -22.28 13.95 -3.81
N GLY A 498 -22.08 15.13 -3.22
CA GLY A 498 -23.14 15.87 -2.52
C GLY A 498 -23.53 15.28 -1.15
N LEU A 499 -22.59 14.58 -0.50
CA LEU A 499 -22.74 13.95 0.82
C LEU A 499 -22.22 14.80 1.98
#